data_AF-A0A527ZCD9-F1
#
_entry.id   AF-A0A527ZCD9-F1
#
_cell.length_a   1.000
_cell.length_b   1.000
_cell.length_c   1.000
_cell.angle_alpha   90.00
_cell.angle_beta   90.00
_cell.angle_gamma   90.00
#
_symmetry.space_group_name_H-M   'P 1'
#
loop_
_entity.id
_entity.type
_entity.pdbx_description
1 polymer ?
#
loop_
_entity_poly.entity_id
_entity_poly.type
_entity_poly.pdbx_seq_one_letter_code
_entity_poly.pdbx_strand_id
1 'polypeptide(L)' 'MSIDRRSGCPINLSLEVFGDRWSLIILRDMIFGGKRHFRDLLNGSLERIASNIL' A
#
# COMPACT_ATOMS: atom_id res chain seq x y z
N MET A 1 -22.05 -8.61 -1.92
CA MET A 1 -21.39 -8.19 -0.67
C MET A 1 -21.31 -6.68 -0.69
N SER A 2 -22.19 -5.97 0.02
CA SER A 2 -22.06 -4.52 0.20
C SER A 2 -20.82 -4.28 1.05
N ILE A 3 -19.85 -3.52 0.54
CA ILE A 3 -18.74 -3.04 1.35
C ILE A 3 -19.38 -2.11 2.39
N ASP A 4 -19.44 -2.56 3.64
CA ASP A 4 -19.96 -1.76 4.75
C ASP A 4 -18.93 -0.67 5.07
N ARG A 5 -18.98 0.40 4.29
CA ARG A 5 -18.10 1.56 4.40
C ARG A 5 -18.53 2.34 5.63
N ARG A 6 -17.61 2.55 6.58
CA ARG A 6 -17.93 3.28 7.83
C ARG A 6 -18.36 4.74 7.58
N SER A 7 -18.00 5.31 6.43
CA SER A 7 -18.35 6.67 6.03
C SER A 7 -18.56 6.78 4.52
N GLY A 8 -19.49 7.65 4.09
CA GLY A 8 -19.66 8.04 2.68
C GLY A 8 -18.68 9.12 2.21
N CYS A 9 -17.86 9.68 3.09
CA CYS A 9 -16.89 10.72 2.74
C CYS A 9 -15.75 10.16 1.88
N PRO A 10 -15.52 10.67 0.65
CA PRO A 10 -14.46 10.17 -0.24
C PRO A 10 -13.05 10.21 0.36
N ILE A 11 -12.78 11.18 1.23
CA ILE A 11 -11.49 11.31 1.92
C ILE A 11 -11.31 10.15 2.91
N ASN A 12 -12.32 9.87 3.73
CA ASN A 12 -12.27 8.75 4.66
C ASN A 12 -12.15 7.42 3.92
N LEU A 13 -12.87 7.25 2.82
CA LEU A 13 -12.78 6.06 1.98
C LEU A 13 -11.38 5.84 1.42
N SER A 14 -10.69 6.92 1.03
CA SER A 14 -9.31 6.83 0.57
C SER A 14 -8.36 6.43 1.71
N LEU A 15 -8.56 6.97 2.91
CA LEU A 15 -7.78 6.62 4.10
C LEU A 15 -8.02 5.19 4.58
N GLU A 16 -9.22 4.65 4.42
CA GLU A 16 -9.51 3.24 4.74
C GLU A 16 -8.71 2.27 3.85
N VAL A 17 -8.32 2.70 2.64
CA VAL A 17 -7.55 1.88 1.70
C VAL A 17 -6.04 2.14 1.82
N PHE A 18 -5.62 3.41 1.89
CA PHE A 18 -4.19 3.78 1.81
C PHE A 18 -3.59 4.25 3.13
N GLY A 19 -4.40 4.38 4.18
CA GLY A 19 -4.01 5.03 5.45
C GLY A 19 -3.22 4.16 6.41
N ASP A 20 -2.73 2.99 5.99
CA ASP A 20 -1.76 2.24 6.78
C ASP A 20 -0.32 2.73 6.54
N ARG A 21 0.58 2.28 7.41
CA ARG A 21 1.99 2.70 7.43
C ARG A 21 2.72 2.43 6.09
N TRP A 22 2.34 1.39 5.36
CA TRP A 22 3.12 0.84 4.25
C TRP A 22 2.50 1.08 2.88
N SER A 23 1.17 1.19 2.77
CA SER A 23 0.47 1.34 1.49
C SER A 23 1.10 2.36 0.56
N LEU A 24 1.34 3.59 1.03
CA LEU A 24 1.91 4.65 0.18
C LEU A 24 3.38 4.44 -0.17
N ILE A 25 4.15 3.74 0.67
CA ILE A 25 5.55 3.38 0.40
C ILE A 25 5.60 2.31 -0.69
N ILE A 26 4.77 1.27 -0.56
CA ILE A 26 4.64 0.21 -1.56
C ILE A 26 4.16 0.81 -2.89
N LEU A 27 3.16 1.70 -2.86
CA LEU A 27 2.66 2.39 -4.04
C LEU A 27 3.76 3.24 -4.73
N ARG A 28 4.55 3.97 -3.94
CA ARG A 28 5.72 4.72 -4.45
C ARG A 28 6.70 3.80 -5.17
N ASP A 29 7.04 2.67 -4.55
CA ASP A 29 8.01 1.72 -5.13
C ASP A 29 7.48 1.08 -6.43
N MET A 30 6.17 0.84 -6.53
CA MET A 30 5.56 0.35 -7.77
C MET A 30 5.54 1.41 -8.88
N ILE A 31 5.09 2.64 -8.56
CA ILE A 31 4.89 3.71 -9.56
C ILE A 31 6.23 4.30 -10.02
N PHE A 32 7.10 4.67 -9.08
CA PHE A 32 8.35 5.38 -9.36
C PHE A 32 9.56 4.45 -9.39
N GLY A 33 9.54 3.39 -8.58
CA GLY A 33 10.61 2.39 -8.55
C GLY A 33 10.45 1.29 -9.61
N GLY A 34 9.30 1.23 -10.31
CA GLY A 34 9.01 0.23 -11.32
C GLY A 34 8.96 -1.21 -10.78
N LYS A 35 8.80 -1.40 -9.46
CA LYS A 35 8.77 -2.72 -8.83
C LYS A 35 7.47 -3.43 -9.20
N ARG A 36 7.57 -4.61 -9.79
CA ARG A 36 6.40 -5.38 -10.25
C ARG A 36 6.28 -6.77 -9.63
N HIS A 37 7.34 -7.25 -9.00
CA HIS A 37 7.33 -8.53 -8.32
C HIS A 37 7.60 -8.37 -6.83
N PHE A 38 7.04 -9.28 -6.04
CA PHE A 38 7.22 -9.34 -4.58
C PHE A 38 8.71 -9.29 -4.18
N ARG A 39 9.56 -10.02 -4.92
CA ARG A 39 11.01 -10.05 -4.69
C ARG A 39 11.65 -8.67 -4.81
N ASP A 40 11.17 -7.84 -5.73
CA ASP A 40 11.74 -6.53 -6.01
C ASP A 40 11.35 -5.51 -4.94
N LEU A 41 10.16 -5.68 -4.35
CA LEU A 41 9.71 -4.92 -3.17
C LEU A 41 10.48 -5.36 -1.92
N LEU A 42 10.55 -6.67 -1.67
CA LEU A 42 11.22 -7.24 -0.50
C LEU A 42 12.71 -6.85 -0.44
N ASN A 43 13.42 -6.96 -1.55
CA ASN A 43 14.87 -6.76 -1.58
C ASN A 43 15.29 -5.34 -1.98
N GLY A 44 14.41 -4.60 -2.65
CA GLY A 44 14.78 -3.33 -3.26
C GLY A 44 14.01 -2.13 -2.71
N SER A 45 13.16 -2.29 -1.70
CA SER A 45 12.57 -1.16 -0.97
C SER A 45 13.59 -0.56 0.00
N LEU A 46 13.66 0.78 0.07
CA LEU A 46 14.64 1.48 0.91
C LEU A 46 14.36 1.28 2.40
N GLU A 47 13.09 1.16 2.76
CA GLU A 47 12.59 1.03 4.13
C GLU A 47 12.67 -0.41 4.65
N ARG A 48 13.16 -1.36 3.82
CA ARG A 48 13.35 -2.78 4.17
C ARG A 48 12.09 -3.39 4.80
N ILE A 49 11.01 -3.40 4.03
CA ILE A 49 9.71 -3.91 4.45
C ILE A 49 9.80 -5.42 4.69
N ALA A 50 9.30 -5.87 5.85
CA ALA A 50 9.28 -7.29 6.20
C ALA A 50 8.32 -8.09 5.31
N SER A 51 8.64 -9.36 5.06
CA SER A 51 7.87 -10.22 4.14
C SER A 51 6.44 -10.50 4.59
N ASN A 52 6.11 -10.35 5.89
CA ASN A 52 4.77 -10.55 6.42
C ASN A 52 3.84 -9.33 6.23
N ILE A 53 4.38 -8.23 5.72
CA ILE A 53 3.64 -7.01 5.38
C ILE A 53 3.37 -6.94 3.87
N LEU A 54 4.26 -7.49 3.06
CA LEU A 54 4.22 -7.49 1.59
C LEU A 54 3.28 -8.57 1.01
#